data_AF-A0A3B9QEA2-F1
#
_entry.id   AF-A0A3B9QEA2-F1
#
_cell.length_a   1.000
_cell.length_b   1.000
_cell.length_c   1.000
_cell.angle_alpha   90.00
_cell.angle_beta   90.00
_cell.angle_gamma   90.00
#
_symmetry.space_group_name_H-M   'P 1'
#
loop_
_entity.id
_entity.type
_entity.pdbx_description
1 polymer ?
#
loop_
_entity_poly.entity_id
_entity_poly.type
_entity_poly.pdbx_seq_one_letter_code
_entity_poly.pdbx_strand_id
1 'polypeptide(L)'
;MRNRLPSYIVTIVGIILIAEYFIDAPFLTTLASELKNWGVILGAAAIVLGIVNIVLVNIRAVRNKRADIASTSLLFVALIVFGALGVFGGTEHPLYQKMYTNMYIPMATTIFSMKIFYMLSAAYRSFVAKRGEAAVMLAISLITLITIVPVGEQIFPAAPVILDWLQKVPNVAGQRGILLGAALGSFATALRTILGYERSNVGL
;
A
#
# COMPACT_ATOMS: atom_id res chain seq x y z
N MET A 1 -36.44 0.61 4.74
CA MET A 1 -36.45 0.80 3.27
C MET A 1 -35.83 2.12 2.79
N ARG A 2 -35.33 3.01 3.67
CA ARG A 2 -35.04 4.42 3.31
C ARG A 2 -33.66 4.72 2.67
N ASN A 3 -32.70 3.78 2.63
CA ASN A 3 -31.34 4.03 2.11
C ASN A 3 -30.85 3.01 1.05
N ARG A 4 -31.68 2.61 0.06
CA ARG A 4 -31.22 1.75 -1.07
C ARG A 4 -30.81 2.54 -2.32
N LEU A 5 -31.16 3.83 -2.39
CA LEU A 5 -30.88 4.69 -3.54
C LEU A 5 -29.39 4.73 -3.92
N PRO A 6 -28.43 4.88 -2.97
CA PRO A 6 -27.01 4.91 -3.30
C PRO A 6 -26.52 3.57 -3.88
N SER A 7 -27.05 2.44 -3.39
CA SER A 7 -26.69 1.13 -3.90
C SER A 7 -27.09 0.97 -5.37
N TYR A 8 -28.29 1.42 -5.76
CA TYR A 8 -28.72 1.34 -7.16
C TYR A 8 -27.88 2.23 -8.07
N ILE A 9 -27.49 3.43 -7.61
CA ILE A 9 -26.61 4.32 -8.36
C ILE A 9 -25.27 3.64 -8.63
N VAL A 10 -24.67 3.03 -7.61
CA VAL A 10 -23.39 2.30 -7.75
C VAL A 10 -23.52 1.11 -8.69
N THR A 11 -24.61 0.35 -8.63
CA THR A 11 -24.89 -0.75 -9.57
C THR A 11 -24.95 -0.24 -11.01
N ILE A 12 -25.71 0.82 -11.27
CA ILE A 12 -25.89 1.38 -12.61
C ILE A 12 -24.56 1.91 -13.16
N VAL A 13 -23.82 2.68 -12.36
CA VAL A 13 -22.49 3.19 -12.73
C VAL A 13 -21.53 2.04 -13.04
N GLY A 14 -21.51 1.00 -12.19
CA GLY A 14 -20.68 -0.18 -12.41
C GLY A 14 -21.01 -0.91 -13.70
N ILE A 15 -22.30 -1.10 -14.02
CA ILE A 15 -22.75 -1.72 -15.27
C ILE A 15 -22.31 -0.88 -16.49
N ILE A 16 -22.46 0.44 -16.44
CA ILE A 16 -22.06 1.33 -17.55
C ILE A 16 -20.55 1.22 -17.82
N LEU A 17 -19.73 1.25 -16.76
CA LEU A 17 -18.27 1.14 -16.89
C LEU A 17 -17.82 -0.23 -17.41
N ILE A 18 -18.51 -1.32 -17.01
CA ILE A 18 -18.24 -2.66 -17.55
C ILE A 18 -18.68 -2.74 -19.01
N ALA A 19 -19.86 -2.18 -19.36
CA ALA A 19 -20.39 -2.22 -20.72
C ALA A 19 -19.51 -1.45 -21.71
N GLU A 20 -18.93 -0.31 -21.31
CA GLU A 20 -17.95 0.44 -22.11
C GLU A 20 -16.75 -0.43 -22.54
N TYR A 21 -16.30 -1.35 -21.67
CA TYR A 21 -15.16 -2.21 -21.99
C TYR A 21 -15.45 -3.25 -23.09
N PHE A 22 -16.70 -3.70 -23.21
CA PHE A 22 -17.09 -4.77 -24.14
C PHE A 22 -17.84 -4.26 -25.39
N ILE A 23 -18.40 -3.05 -25.34
CA ILE A 23 -19.26 -2.51 -26.39
C ILE A 23 -18.69 -1.17 -26.89
N ASP A 24 -18.22 -1.17 -28.14
CA ASP A 24 -17.77 0.03 -28.84
C ASP A 24 -18.96 0.87 -29.32
N ALA A 25 -19.57 1.63 -28.42
CA ALA A 25 -20.64 2.58 -28.73
C ALA A 25 -20.26 4.00 -28.30
N PRO A 26 -20.32 5.02 -29.19
CA PRO A 26 -19.92 6.40 -28.89
C PRO A 26 -20.66 7.03 -27.68
N PHE A 27 -21.92 6.65 -27.46
CA PHE A 27 -22.70 7.10 -26.31
C PHE A 27 -22.19 6.52 -24.98
N LEU A 28 -21.81 5.23 -24.96
CA LEU A 28 -21.30 4.56 -23.76
C LEU A 28 -19.92 5.11 -23.38
N THR A 29 -19.03 5.32 -24.36
CA THR A 29 -17.71 5.89 -24.13
C THR A 29 -17.80 7.32 -23.57
N THR A 30 -18.72 8.13 -24.10
CA THR A 30 -18.95 9.50 -23.60
C THR A 30 -19.42 9.47 -22.14
N LEU A 31 -20.46 8.69 -21.81
CA LEU A 31 -20.98 8.59 -20.44
C LEU A 31 -19.94 8.03 -19.46
N ALA A 32 -19.21 7.00 -19.87
CA ALA A 32 -18.20 6.39 -19.03
C ALA A 32 -17.00 7.31 -18.81
N SER A 33 -16.60 8.09 -19.82
CA SER A 33 -15.56 9.12 -19.67
C SER A 33 -15.97 10.18 -18.65
N GLU A 34 -17.23 10.62 -18.67
CA GLU A 34 -17.77 11.57 -17.71
C GLU A 34 -17.75 10.99 -16.29
N LEU A 35 -18.24 9.74 -16.12
CA LEU A 35 -18.20 9.04 -14.82
C LEU A 35 -16.77 8.87 -14.29
N LYS A 36 -15.80 8.56 -15.16
CA LYS A 36 -14.38 8.50 -14.81
C LYS A 36 -13.85 9.88 -14.39
N ASN A 37 -14.22 10.95 -15.08
CA ASN A 37 -13.86 12.32 -14.72
C ASN A 37 -14.39 12.71 -13.33
N TRP A 38 -15.65 12.39 -13.02
CA TRP A 38 -16.21 12.55 -11.67
C TRP A 38 -15.41 11.75 -10.63
N GLY A 39 -14.99 10.52 -10.97
CA GLY A 39 -14.10 9.72 -10.14
C GLY A 39 -12.77 10.40 -9.84
N VAL A 40 -12.16 11.05 -10.84
CA VAL A 40 -10.92 11.84 -10.68
C VAL A 40 -11.15 13.04 -9.76
N ILE A 41 -12.25 13.78 -9.93
CA ILE A 41 -12.61 14.92 -9.08
C ILE A 41 -12.81 14.48 -7.63
N LEU A 42 -13.53 13.39 -7.39
CA LEU A 42 -13.73 12.81 -6.06
C LEU A 42 -12.42 12.32 -5.45
N GLY A 43 -11.54 11.72 -6.27
CA GLY A 43 -10.19 11.32 -5.86
C GLY A 43 -9.34 12.52 -5.41
N ALA A 44 -9.38 13.62 -6.15
CA ALA A 44 -8.70 14.87 -5.78
C ALA A 44 -9.26 15.44 -4.46
N ALA A 45 -10.59 15.44 -4.28
CA ALA A 45 -11.22 15.86 -3.03
C ALA A 45 -10.84 14.95 -1.85
N ALA A 46 -10.74 13.64 -2.08
CA ALA A 46 -10.32 12.68 -1.06
C ALA A 46 -8.87 12.92 -0.59
N ILE A 47 -7.97 13.33 -1.49
CA ILE A 47 -6.59 13.72 -1.12
C ILE A 47 -6.62 14.92 -0.17
N VAL A 48 -7.43 15.94 -0.46
CA VAL A 48 -7.59 17.11 0.42
C VAL A 48 -8.12 16.69 1.79
N LEU A 49 -9.13 15.83 1.84
CA LEU A 49 -9.64 15.27 3.09
C LEU A 49 -8.59 14.46 3.85
N GLY A 50 -7.74 13.71 3.14
CA GLY A 50 -6.60 12.99 3.72
C GLY A 50 -5.60 13.92 4.38
N ILE A 51 -5.25 15.03 3.71
CA ILE A 51 -4.38 16.09 4.25
C ILE A 51 -5.01 16.70 5.51
N VAL A 52 -6.29 17.07 5.45
CA VAL A 52 -7.02 17.62 6.61
C VAL A 52 -7.03 16.61 7.76
N ASN A 53 -7.24 15.32 7.48
CA ASN A 53 -7.23 14.28 8.51
C ASN A 53 -5.86 14.17 9.19
N ILE A 54 -4.76 14.18 8.43
CA ILE A 54 -3.40 14.19 8.99
C ILE A 54 -3.21 15.38 9.93
N VAL A 55 -3.65 16.57 9.50
CA VAL A 55 -3.57 17.79 10.33
C VAL A 55 -4.37 17.64 11.62
N LEU A 56 -5.64 17.22 11.52
CA LEU A 56 -6.52 17.06 12.68
C LEU A 56 -6.03 16.00 13.67
N VAL A 57 -5.48 14.89 13.18
CA VAL A 57 -4.96 13.81 14.03
C VAL A 57 -3.72 14.29 14.80
N ASN A 58 -2.80 14.97 14.14
CA ASN A 58 -1.58 15.46 14.78
C ASN A 58 -1.85 16.62 15.75
N ILE A 59 -2.76 17.55 15.42
CA ILE A 59 -3.20 18.59 16.36
C ILE A 59 -3.85 17.96 17.60
N ARG A 60 -4.72 16.96 17.42
CA ARG A 60 -5.33 16.24 18.54
C ARG A 60 -4.28 15.50 19.38
N ALA A 61 -3.26 14.93 18.76
CA ALA A 61 -2.17 14.25 19.46
C ALA A 61 -1.36 15.22 20.34
N VAL A 62 -1.04 16.41 19.83
CA VAL A 62 -0.37 17.48 20.60
C VAL A 62 -1.25 17.97 21.74
N ARG A 63 -2.52 18.28 21.48
CA ARG A 63 -3.47 18.73 22.50
C ARG A 63 -3.63 17.71 23.64
N ASN A 64 -3.60 16.43 23.30
CA ASN A 64 -3.69 15.33 24.26
C ASN A 64 -2.33 14.92 24.86
N LYS A 65 -1.26 15.71 24.64
CA LYS A 65 0.12 15.45 25.12
C LYS A 65 0.69 14.08 24.72
N ARG A 66 0.24 13.53 23.59
CA ARG A 66 0.71 12.26 23.01
C ARG A 66 1.82 12.46 21.97
N ALA A 67 1.96 13.67 21.44
CA ALA A 67 2.97 14.04 20.47
C ALA A 67 3.62 15.38 20.89
N ASP A 68 4.89 15.54 20.54
CA ASP A 68 5.62 16.77 20.80
C ASP A 68 5.31 17.85 19.75
N ILE A 69 5.26 19.11 20.22
CA ILE A 69 4.95 20.29 19.40
C ILE A 69 6.01 20.45 18.30
N ALA A 70 7.28 20.26 18.63
CA ALA A 70 8.38 20.43 17.67
C ALA A 70 8.29 19.43 16.50
N SER A 71 8.01 18.16 16.79
CA SER A 71 7.83 17.13 15.76
C SER A 71 6.62 17.40 14.86
N THR A 72 5.54 17.91 15.46
CA THR A 72 4.28 18.19 14.75
C THR A 72 4.38 19.43 13.88
N SER A 73 5.06 20.49 14.34
CA SER A 73 5.29 21.68 13.53
C SER A 73 6.20 21.36 12.33
N LEU A 74 7.24 20.55 12.53
CA LEU A 74 8.11 20.08 11.46
C LEU A 74 7.33 19.29 10.40
N LEU A 75 6.41 18.42 10.82
CA LEU A 75 5.53 17.67 9.91
C LEU A 75 4.69 18.62 9.04
N PHE A 76 4.11 19.68 9.61
CA PHE A 76 3.30 20.62 8.85
C PHE A 76 4.12 21.45 7.86
N VAL A 77 5.30 21.91 8.28
CA VAL A 77 6.22 22.60 7.36
C VAL A 77 6.62 21.66 6.22
N ALA A 78 7.00 20.42 6.53
CA ALA A 78 7.35 19.42 5.53
C ALA A 78 6.20 19.15 4.56
N LEU A 79 4.96 19.00 5.06
CA LEU A 79 3.76 18.76 4.26
C LEU A 79 3.49 19.90 3.28
N ILE A 80 3.56 21.16 3.74
CA ILE A 80 3.34 22.34 2.89
C ILE A 80 4.45 22.46 1.85
N VAL A 81 5.71 22.34 2.25
CA VAL A 81 6.86 22.50 1.34
C VAL A 81 6.91 21.39 0.31
N PHE A 82 6.75 20.12 0.70
CA PHE A 82 6.70 19.00 -0.26
C PHE A 82 5.49 19.11 -1.19
N GLY A 83 4.32 19.44 -0.65
CA GLY A 83 3.11 19.60 -1.44
C GLY A 83 3.24 20.70 -2.48
N ALA A 84 3.70 21.88 -2.06
CA ALA A 84 3.92 23.01 -2.96
C ALA A 84 4.98 22.71 -4.03
N LEU A 85 6.11 22.11 -3.65
CA LEU A 85 7.14 21.72 -4.62
C LEU A 85 6.65 20.67 -5.61
N GLY A 86 5.88 19.68 -5.15
CA GLY A 86 5.31 18.66 -6.03
C GLY A 86 4.31 19.22 -7.03
N VAL A 87 3.45 20.15 -6.60
CA VAL A 87 2.41 20.75 -7.44
C VAL A 87 2.97 21.80 -8.41
N PHE A 88 3.83 22.70 -7.94
CA PHE A 88 4.32 23.83 -8.74
C PHE A 88 5.65 23.54 -9.45
N GLY A 89 6.53 22.74 -8.84
CA GLY A 89 7.86 22.42 -9.37
C GLY A 89 7.94 21.07 -10.08
N GLY A 90 6.96 20.18 -9.85
CA GLY A 90 7.00 18.80 -10.35
C GLY A 90 7.98 17.91 -9.56
N THR A 91 7.86 16.60 -9.77
CA THR A 91 8.66 15.58 -9.05
C THR A 91 10.13 15.54 -9.48
N GLU A 92 10.46 16.14 -10.63
CA GLU A 92 11.83 16.22 -11.14
C GLU A 92 12.59 17.44 -10.63
N HIS A 93 11.93 18.35 -9.92
CA HIS A 93 12.60 19.53 -9.38
C HIS A 93 13.77 19.13 -8.45
N PRO A 94 14.97 19.71 -8.59
CA PRO A 94 16.15 19.31 -7.81
C PRO A 94 15.94 19.38 -6.30
N LEU A 95 15.17 20.37 -5.83
CA LEU A 95 14.82 20.49 -4.41
C LEU A 95 13.87 19.39 -3.96
N TYR A 96 12.89 19.01 -4.80
CA TYR A 96 11.97 17.92 -4.49
C TYR A 96 12.73 16.60 -4.36
N GLN A 97 13.62 16.30 -5.31
CA GLN A 97 14.45 15.10 -5.25
C GLN A 97 15.40 15.09 -4.04
N LYS A 98 16.05 16.22 -3.73
CA LYS A 98 16.91 16.33 -2.55
C LYS A 98 16.13 16.08 -1.26
N MET A 99 14.96 16.67 -1.11
CA MET A 99 14.13 16.43 0.06
C MET A 99 13.63 14.98 0.11
N TYR A 100 13.25 14.40 -1.04
CA TYR A 100 12.83 13.00 -1.12
C TYR A 100 13.95 12.07 -0.65
N THR A 101 15.16 12.25 -1.18
CA THR A 101 16.30 11.37 -0.87
C THR A 101 16.85 11.60 0.54
N ASN A 102 16.87 12.83 1.04
CA ASN A 102 17.51 13.15 2.33
C ASN A 102 16.53 13.19 3.52
N MET A 103 15.24 13.30 3.26
CA MET A 103 14.21 13.35 4.30
C MET A 103 13.33 12.10 4.23
N TYR A 104 12.64 11.88 3.12
CA TYR A 104 11.64 10.81 3.01
C TYR A 104 12.28 9.42 3.07
N ILE A 105 13.33 9.16 2.29
CA ILE A 105 13.98 7.84 2.28
C ILE A 105 14.49 7.44 3.68
N PRO A 106 15.29 8.28 4.39
CA PRO A 106 15.73 7.94 5.74
C PRO A 106 14.56 7.69 6.71
N MET A 107 13.52 8.52 6.70
CA MET A 107 12.34 8.33 7.57
C MET A 107 11.59 7.03 7.25
N ALA A 108 11.44 6.67 5.97
CA ALA A 108 10.83 5.41 5.59
C ALA A 108 11.68 4.21 6.05
N THR A 109 13.01 4.32 5.91
CA THR A 109 13.93 3.27 6.38
C THR A 109 13.97 3.15 7.89
N THR A 110 13.85 4.22 8.68
CA THR A 110 13.82 4.11 10.15
C THR A 110 12.57 3.41 10.64
N ILE A 111 11.40 3.69 10.05
CA ILE A 111 10.16 2.97 10.34
C ILE A 111 10.30 1.48 9.98
N PHE A 112 10.92 1.17 8.84
CA PHE A 112 11.17 -0.21 8.43
C PHE A 112 12.16 -0.92 9.37
N SER A 113 13.27 -0.27 9.73
CA SER A 113 14.26 -0.78 10.67
C SER A 113 13.66 -1.00 12.05
N MET A 114 12.80 -0.12 12.54
CA MET A 114 12.10 -0.34 13.81
C MET A 114 11.20 -1.59 13.77
N LYS A 115 10.55 -1.86 12.62
CA LYS A 115 9.74 -3.05 12.42
C LYS A 115 10.55 -4.35 12.45
N ILE A 116 11.86 -4.32 12.15
CA ILE A 116 12.68 -5.53 12.12
C ILE A 116 12.74 -6.20 13.49
N PHE A 117 12.80 -5.44 14.58
CA PHE A 117 12.84 -6.00 15.95
C PHE A 117 11.55 -6.74 16.30
N TYR A 118 10.40 -6.19 15.90
CA TYR A 118 9.11 -6.85 16.08
C TYR A 118 9.01 -8.12 15.22
N MET A 119 9.50 -8.05 13.98
CA MET A 119 9.53 -9.20 13.06
C MET A 119 10.45 -10.32 13.60
N LEU A 120 11.64 -9.97 14.10
CA LEU A 120 12.56 -10.91 14.72
C LEU A 120 11.98 -11.55 15.99
N SER A 121 11.32 -10.76 16.85
CA SER A 121 10.66 -11.28 18.05
C SER A 121 9.52 -12.24 17.70
N ALA A 122 8.72 -11.91 16.68
CA ALA A 122 7.66 -12.79 16.18
C ALA A 122 8.23 -14.06 15.54
N ALA A 123 9.28 -13.93 14.73
CA ALA A 123 9.96 -15.04 14.08
C ALA A 123 10.57 -16.00 15.12
N TYR A 124 11.27 -15.49 16.13
CA TYR A 124 11.80 -16.31 17.23
C TYR A 124 10.70 -17.14 17.93
N ARG A 125 9.51 -16.56 18.13
CA ARG A 125 8.36 -17.28 18.71
C ARG A 125 7.72 -18.28 17.74
N SER A 126 7.84 -18.06 16.42
CA SER A 126 7.26 -18.92 15.38
C SER A 126 8.20 -20.01 14.85
N PHE A 127 9.53 -19.90 15.08
CA PHE A 127 10.56 -20.88 14.70
C PHE A 127 10.55 -22.17 15.53
N VAL A 128 9.39 -22.61 15.99
CA VAL A 128 9.23 -23.93 16.59
C VAL A 128 8.77 -24.88 15.48
N ALA A 129 9.56 -25.89 15.16
CA ALA A 129 9.24 -26.93 14.18
C ALA A 129 8.12 -27.84 14.70
N LYS A 130 6.89 -27.30 14.77
CA LYS A 130 5.70 -28.01 15.27
C LYS A 130 5.05 -28.88 14.19
N ARG A 131 5.36 -28.64 12.90
CA ARG A 131 4.81 -29.34 11.72
C ARG A 131 5.86 -29.40 10.62
N GLY A 132 5.71 -30.36 9.69
CA GLY A 132 6.65 -30.54 8.56
C GLY A 132 6.85 -29.27 7.71
N GLU A 133 5.78 -28.53 7.46
CA GLU A 133 5.83 -27.24 6.73
C GLU A 133 6.66 -26.18 7.47
N ALA A 134 6.52 -26.10 8.80
CA ALA A 134 7.30 -25.17 9.62
C ALA A 134 8.79 -25.55 9.64
N ALA A 135 9.12 -26.84 9.58
CA ALA A 135 10.50 -27.30 9.46
C ALA A 135 11.13 -26.91 8.11
N VAL A 136 10.37 -26.99 7.02
CA VAL A 136 10.83 -26.53 5.69
C VAL A 136 11.07 -25.02 5.70
N MET A 137 10.14 -24.23 6.25
CA MET A 137 10.34 -22.78 6.37
C MET A 137 11.57 -22.43 7.22
N LEU A 138 11.80 -23.16 8.32
CA LEU A 138 12.95 -22.96 9.19
C LEU A 138 14.26 -23.30 8.47
N ALA A 139 14.32 -24.42 7.76
CA ALA A 139 15.49 -24.81 6.98
C ALA A 139 15.83 -23.76 5.90
N ILE A 140 14.84 -23.32 5.14
CA ILE A 140 15.01 -22.25 4.14
C ILE A 140 15.51 -20.98 4.81
N SER A 141 14.89 -20.53 5.90
CA SER A 141 15.30 -19.31 6.61
C SER A 141 16.75 -19.38 7.11
N LEU A 142 17.18 -20.52 7.63
CA LEU A 142 18.54 -20.72 8.10
C LEU A 142 19.57 -20.65 6.96
N ILE A 143 19.28 -21.27 5.82
CA ILE A 143 20.10 -21.18 4.60
C ILE A 143 20.20 -19.71 4.14
N THR A 144 19.07 -18.99 4.16
CA THR A 144 19.01 -17.58 3.76
C THR A 144 19.87 -16.71 4.68
N LEU A 145 19.79 -16.93 6.00
CA LEU A 145 20.59 -16.20 7.00
C LEU A 145 22.09 -16.42 6.83
N ILE A 146 22.52 -17.67 6.59
CA ILE A 146 23.93 -17.98 6.35
C ILE A 146 24.43 -17.26 5.10
N THR A 147 23.61 -17.17 4.05
CA THR A 147 24.02 -16.56 2.78
C THR A 147 24.14 -15.04 2.85
N ILE A 148 23.30 -14.37 3.65
CA ILE A 148 23.32 -12.90 3.76
C ILE A 148 24.52 -12.38 4.56
N VAL A 149 25.14 -13.23 5.40
CA VAL A 149 26.33 -12.87 6.18
C VAL A 149 27.58 -12.88 5.28
N PRO A 150 28.41 -11.81 5.25
CA PRO A 150 29.60 -11.74 4.37
C PRO A 150 30.62 -12.88 4.57
N VAL A 151 30.64 -13.51 5.74
CA VAL A 151 31.51 -14.68 6.05
C VAL A 151 30.92 -15.99 5.53
N GLY A 152 29.62 -16.02 5.19
CA GLY A 152 28.89 -17.20 4.75
C GLY A 152 29.38 -17.75 3.41
N GLU A 153 29.82 -16.89 2.48
CA GLU A 153 30.37 -17.33 1.19
C GLU A 153 31.67 -18.12 1.34
N GLN A 154 32.48 -17.80 2.34
CA GLN A 154 33.74 -18.50 2.59
C GLN A 154 33.53 -19.89 3.21
N ILE A 155 32.44 -20.07 3.96
CA ILE A 155 32.10 -21.34 4.63
C ILE A 155 31.27 -22.24 3.70
N PHE A 156 30.42 -21.67 2.86
CA PHE A 156 29.57 -22.40 1.93
C PHE A 156 29.52 -21.71 0.56
N PRO A 157 30.41 -22.06 -0.38
CA PRO A 157 30.50 -21.41 -1.69
C PRO A 157 29.24 -21.56 -2.56
N ALA A 158 28.40 -22.57 -2.28
CA ALA A 158 27.14 -22.79 -2.99
C ALA A 158 25.95 -21.95 -2.42
N ALA A 159 26.12 -21.28 -1.27
CA ALA A 159 25.07 -20.50 -0.63
C ALA A 159 24.48 -19.41 -1.56
N PRO A 160 25.29 -18.60 -2.27
CA PRO A 160 24.78 -17.53 -3.12
C PRO A 160 23.90 -18.02 -4.26
N VAL A 161 24.22 -19.18 -4.84
CA VAL A 161 23.45 -19.78 -5.94
C VAL A 161 22.07 -20.23 -5.44
N ILE A 162 22.01 -20.83 -4.25
CA ILE A 162 20.74 -21.26 -3.64
C ILE A 162 19.88 -20.06 -3.27
N LEU A 163 20.48 -19.01 -2.71
CA LEU A 163 19.78 -17.77 -2.39
C LEU A 163 19.24 -17.08 -3.65
N ASP A 164 20.04 -17.00 -4.71
CA ASP A 164 19.61 -16.41 -5.98
C ASP A 164 18.43 -17.18 -6.59
N TRP A 165 18.49 -18.52 -6.57
CA TRP A 165 17.37 -19.36 -7.00
C TRP A 165 16.13 -19.14 -6.13
N LEU A 166 16.29 -19.09 -4.79
CA LEU A 166 15.19 -18.85 -3.84
C LEU A 166 14.51 -17.50 -4.07
N GLN A 167 15.30 -16.46 -4.34
CA GLN A 167 14.80 -15.12 -4.63
C GLN A 167 14.12 -15.04 -6.00
N LYS A 168 14.68 -15.66 -7.04
CA LYS A 168 14.16 -15.55 -8.41
C LYS A 168 12.93 -16.42 -8.68
N VAL A 169 12.82 -17.58 -8.02
CA VAL A 169 11.77 -18.56 -8.32
C VAL A 169 10.69 -18.57 -7.21
N PRO A 170 10.87 -19.16 -6.01
CA PRO A 170 9.84 -19.17 -4.97
C PRO A 170 9.38 -17.78 -4.50
N ASN A 171 10.30 -16.85 -4.25
CA ASN A 171 9.93 -15.54 -3.72
C ASN A 171 9.14 -14.73 -4.75
N VAL A 172 9.59 -14.67 -6.00
CA VAL A 172 8.83 -14.03 -7.09
C VAL A 172 7.48 -14.71 -7.30
N ALA A 173 7.42 -16.05 -7.27
CA ALA A 173 6.14 -16.77 -7.37
C ALA A 173 5.19 -16.43 -6.21
N GLY A 174 5.69 -16.37 -4.97
CA GLY A 174 4.93 -15.98 -3.79
C GLY A 174 4.44 -14.53 -3.86
N GLN A 175 5.30 -13.59 -4.23
CA GLN A 175 4.92 -12.19 -4.42
C GLN A 175 3.86 -12.03 -5.51
N ARG A 176 4.01 -12.73 -6.64
CA ARG A 176 2.99 -12.76 -7.70
C ARG A 176 1.69 -13.37 -7.21
N GLY A 177 1.73 -14.45 -6.43
CA GLY A 177 0.55 -15.06 -5.81
C GLY A 177 -0.18 -14.10 -4.88
N ILE A 178 0.55 -13.37 -4.03
CA ILE A 178 -0.02 -12.34 -3.15
C ILE A 178 -0.63 -11.20 -3.97
N LEU A 179 0.07 -10.70 -4.99
CA LEU A 179 -0.43 -9.64 -5.87
C LEU A 179 -1.70 -10.06 -6.62
N LEU A 180 -1.72 -11.28 -7.17
CA LEU A 180 -2.90 -11.83 -7.84
C LEU A 180 -4.05 -12.05 -6.85
N GLY A 181 -3.77 -12.58 -5.67
CA GLY A 181 -4.77 -12.75 -4.61
C GLY A 181 -5.36 -11.41 -4.15
N ALA A 182 -4.52 -10.38 -3.99
CA ALA A 182 -4.96 -9.04 -3.64
C ALA A 182 -5.79 -8.40 -4.76
N ALA A 183 -5.39 -8.57 -6.02
CA ALA A 183 -6.14 -8.09 -7.17
C ALA A 183 -7.49 -8.78 -7.29
N LEU A 184 -7.54 -10.12 -7.24
CA LEU A 184 -8.80 -10.87 -7.25
C LEU A 184 -9.68 -10.52 -6.05
N GLY A 185 -9.08 -10.33 -4.87
CA GLY A 185 -9.76 -9.86 -3.68
C GLY A 185 -10.42 -8.50 -3.90
N SER A 186 -9.67 -7.51 -4.41
CA SER A 186 -10.22 -6.18 -4.69
C SER A 186 -11.31 -6.21 -5.77
N PHE A 187 -11.16 -7.04 -6.81
CA PHE A 187 -12.21 -7.28 -7.80
C PHE A 187 -13.46 -7.90 -7.19
N ALA A 188 -13.32 -8.89 -6.30
CA ALA A 188 -14.44 -9.51 -5.61
C ALA A 188 -15.21 -8.50 -4.75
N THR A 189 -14.50 -7.64 -3.99
CA THR A 189 -15.11 -6.57 -3.19
C THR A 189 -15.81 -5.54 -4.09
N ALA A 190 -15.20 -5.17 -5.22
CA ALA A 190 -15.81 -4.25 -6.19
C ALA A 190 -17.09 -4.85 -6.80
N LEU A 191 -17.07 -6.13 -7.20
CA LEU A 191 -18.24 -6.81 -7.73
C LEU A 191 -19.36 -6.93 -6.68
N ARG A 192 -19.01 -7.29 -5.45
CA ARG A 192 -19.96 -7.38 -4.33
C ARG A 192 -20.61 -6.03 -4.03
N THR A 193 -19.84 -4.95 -4.16
CA THR A 193 -20.30 -3.57 -4.04
C THR A 193 -21.26 -3.20 -5.18
N ILE A 194 -20.90 -3.48 -6.44
CA ILE A 194 -21.75 -3.21 -7.61
C ILE A 194 -23.07 -3.98 -7.52
N LEU A 195 -23.04 -5.24 -7.08
CA LEU A 195 -24.24 -6.08 -6.91
C LEU A 195 -25.06 -5.71 -5.67
N GLY A 196 -24.58 -4.79 -4.82
CA GLY A 196 -25.30 -4.33 -3.62
C GLY A 196 -25.31 -5.31 -2.44
N TYR A 197 -24.48 -6.36 -2.50
CA TYR A 197 -24.27 -7.33 -1.41
C TYR A 197 -23.37 -6.77 -0.30
N GLU A 198 -22.62 -5.70 -0.58
CA GLU A 198 -21.77 -5.00 0.38
C GLU A 198 -22.24 -3.55 0.48
N ARG A 199 -22.68 -3.15 1.68
CA ARG A 199 -23.25 -1.82 1.95
C ARG A 199 -22.33 -0.93 2.79
N SER A 200 -21.07 -1.33 2.96
CA SER A 200 -20.07 -0.57 3.72
C SER A 200 -19.93 0.86 3.19
N ASN A 201 -20.07 1.07 1.88
CA ASN A 201 -20.01 2.38 1.23
C ASN A 201 -21.16 3.33 1.59
N VAL A 202 -22.24 2.81 2.20
CA VAL A 202 -23.45 3.59 2.54
C VAL A 202 -23.47 3.99 4.03
N GLY A 203 -22.40 3.72 4.78
CA GLY A 203 -22.25 4.11 6.18
C GLY A 203 -23.25 3.43 7.14
N LEU A 204 -23.72 2.22 6.79
CA LEU A 204 -24.61 1.38 7.60
C LEU A 204 -23.91 0.08 8.00
#